data_AF-A0A3B1BXE7-F1
#
_entry.id   AF-A0A3B1BXE7-F1
#
_cell.length_a   1.000
_cell.length_b   1.000
_cell.length_c   1.000
_cell.angle_alpha   90.00
_cell.angle_beta   90.00
_cell.angle_gamma   90.00
#
_symmetry.space_group_name_H-M   'P 1'
#
loop_
_entity.id
_entity.type
_entity.pdbx_description
1 polymer ?
#
loop_
_entity_poly.entity_id
_entity_poly.type
_entity_poly.pdbx_seq_one_letter_code
_entity_poly.pdbx_strand_id
1 'polypeptide(L)' 'MRIGIDARKIADSGIGRYTQNLIEKLLEIDNLNEYVLFFQPEDSPNYYYPGRNVRKVI' A
#
# COMPACT_ATOMS: atom_id res chain seq x y z
N MET A 1 -4.85 -14.51 -5.61
CA MET A 1 -5.52 -14.39 -4.29
C MET A 1 -5.75 -12.92 -3.98
N ARG A 2 -6.67 -12.56 -3.07
CA ARG A 2 -6.86 -11.17 -2.62
C ARG A 2 -6.19 -10.95 -1.27
N ILE A 3 -5.32 -9.95 -1.17
CA ILE A 3 -4.51 -9.63 0.01
C ILE A 3 -4.84 -8.22 0.48
N GLY A 4 -5.20 -8.08 1.76
CA GLY A 4 -5.41 -6.79 2.41
C GLY A 4 -4.17 -6.35 3.17
N ILE A 5 -3.72 -5.11 2.98
CA ILE A 5 -2.62 -4.52 3.76
C ILE A 5 -3.12 -3.25 4.45
N ASP A 6 -3.01 -3.23 5.77
CA ASP A 6 -3.31 -2.05 6.56
C ASP A 6 -2.15 -1.06 6.51
N ALA A 7 -2.33 0.02 5.76
CA ALA A 7 -1.38 1.11 5.59
C ALA A 7 -1.83 2.39 6.31
N ARG A 8 -2.73 2.31 7.29
CA ARG A 8 -3.26 3.50 8.02
C ARG A 8 -2.24 4.21 8.89
N LYS A 9 -1.04 3.65 9.07
CA LYS A 9 0.10 4.26 9.77
C LYS A 9 1.26 4.59 8.82
N ILE A 10 0.99 4.68 7.53
CA ILE A 10 2.05 4.87 6.54
C ILE A 10 2.75 6.24 6.66
N ALA A 11 2.09 7.23 7.25
CA ALA A 11 2.66 8.54 7.56
C ALA A 11 3.53 8.55 8.83
N ASP A 12 3.52 7.48 9.63
CA ASP A 12 4.36 7.40 10.84
C ASP A 12 5.84 7.29 10.46
N SER A 13 6.72 7.83 11.32
CA SER A 13 8.17 7.64 11.16
C SER A 13 8.57 6.18 11.46
N GLY A 14 9.68 5.74 10.89
CA GLY A 14 10.20 4.37 11.07
C GLY A 14 9.30 3.31 10.43
N ILE A 15 8.18 2.97 11.08
CA ILE A 15 7.23 1.95 10.63
C ILE A 15 6.55 2.35 9.31
N GLY A 16 6.15 3.62 9.15
CA GLY A 16 5.49 4.05 7.92
C GLY A 16 6.42 3.95 6.70
N ARG A 17 7.68 4.38 6.86
CA ARG A 17 8.71 4.22 5.81
C ARG A 17 8.99 2.74 5.49
N TYR A 18 9.05 1.89 6.50
CA TYR A 18 9.23 0.45 6.30
C TYR A 18 8.05 -0.15 5.52
N THR A 19 6.81 0.14 5.96
CA THR A 19 5.58 -0.32 5.31
C THR A 19 5.49 0.19 3.88
N GLN A 20 5.81 1.46 3.62
CA GLN A 20 5.83 2.03 2.26
C GLN A 20 6.78 1.25 1.35
N ASN A 21 8.04 1.11 1.76
CA ASN A 21 9.06 0.42 0.96
C ASN A 21 8.68 -1.04 0.71
N LEU A 22 8.11 -1.72 1.72
CA LEU A 22 7.68 -3.10 1.61
C LEU A 22 6.54 -3.24 0.58
N ILE A 23 5.53 -2.37 0.66
CA ILE A 23 4.41 -2.37 -0.31
C ILE A 23 4.93 -2.08 -1.72
N GLU A 24 5.76 -1.05 -1.89
CA GLU A 24 6.33 -0.70 -3.21
C GLU A 24 7.07 -1.88 -3.83
N LYS A 25 8.00 -2.51 -3.08
CA LYS A 25 8.79 -3.64 -3.61
C LYS A 25 7.97 -4.89 -3.81
N LEU A 26 6.96 -5.14 -2.99
CA LEU A 26 6.04 -6.25 -3.20
C LEU A 26 5.24 -6.09 -4.49
N LEU A 27 4.72 -4.89 -4.74
CA LEU A 27 3.92 -4.60 -5.93
C LEU A 27 4.74 -4.57 -7.23
N GLU A 28 6.04 -4.27 -7.15
CA GLU A 28 6.95 -4.40 -8.30
C GLU A 28 7.10 -5.86 -8.76
N ILE A 29 7.15 -6.83 -7.82
CA ILE A 29 7.45 -8.23 -8.14
C ILE A 29 6.21 -9.11 -8.27
N ASP A 30 5.13 -8.81 -7.56
CA ASP A 30 3.91 -9.63 -7.56
C ASP A 30 2.83 -9.05 -8.47
N ASN A 31 2.71 -9.67 -9.65
CA ASN A 31 1.73 -9.34 -10.67
C ASN A 31 0.56 -10.34 -10.73
N LEU A 32 0.49 -11.31 -9.81
CA LEU A 32 -0.51 -12.39 -9.84
C LEU A 32 -1.64 -12.17 -8.82
N ASN A 33 -1.35 -11.54 -7.69
CA ASN A 33 -2.35 -11.30 -6.65
C ASN A 33 -3.05 -9.95 -6.80
N GLU A 34 -4.23 -9.81 -6.18
CA GLU A 34 -4.93 -8.53 -6.06
C GLU A 34 -4.67 -7.93 -4.67
N TYR A 35 -4.32 -6.64 -4.62
CA TYR A 35 -3.99 -5.94 -3.40
C TYR A 35 -5.04 -4.89 -3.05
N VAL A 36 -5.48 -4.91 -1.78
CA VAL A 36 -6.35 -3.88 -1.20
C VAL A 36 -5.57 -3.17 -0.09
N LEU A 37 -5.28 -1.89 -0.28
CA LEU A 37 -4.52 -1.08 0.65
C LEU A 37 -5.47 -0.16 1.42
N PHE A 38 -5.47 -0.25 2.75
CA PHE A 38 -6.30 0.58 3.62
C PHE A 38 -5.52 1.81 4.08
N PHE A 39 -6.04 3.00 3.85
CA PHE A 39 -5.41 4.26 4.21
C PHE A 39 -6.28 5.08 5.15
N GLN A 40 -5.66 6.00 5.88
CA GLN A 40 -6.39 7.14 6.44
C GLN A 40 -6.77 8.10 5.30
N PRO A 41 -7.91 8.79 5.38
CA PRO A 41 -8.33 9.75 4.36
C PRO A 41 -7.30 10.84 4.09
N GLU A 42 -6.59 11.29 5.12
CA GLU A 42 -5.62 12.39 5.02
C GLU A 42 -4.33 11.94 4.31
N ASP A 43 -3.98 10.66 4.41
CA ASP A 43 -2.74 10.11 3.88
C ASP A 43 -2.87 9.58 2.46
N SER A 44 -4.03 9.01 2.10
CA SER A 44 -4.28 8.36 0.80
C SER A 44 -3.82 9.17 -0.44
N PRO A 45 -4.00 10.50 -0.51
CA PRO A 45 -3.56 11.31 -1.65
C PRO A 45 -2.03 11.37 -1.85
N ASN A 46 -1.25 11.07 -0.81
CA ASN A 46 0.22 11.24 -0.82
C ASN A 46 0.98 10.00 -1.29
N TYR A 47 0.33 8.83 -1.33
CA TYR A 47 1.00 7.55 -1.62
C TYR A 47 0.54 6.94 -2.93
N TYR A 48 1.38 6.91 -3.95
CA TYR A 48 1.03 6.36 -5.27
C TYR A 48 1.73 5.02 -5.48
N TYR A 49 0.97 4.00 -5.89
CA TYR A 49 1.51 2.66 -6.14
C TYR A 49 1.37 2.29 -7.61
N PRO A 50 2.49 1.99 -8.29
CA PRO A 50 2.45 1.50 -9.65
C PRO A 50 2.02 0.02 -9.63
N GLY A 51 0.75 -0.26 -9.94
CA GLY A 51 0.27 -1.63 -10.03
C GLY A 51 -1.15 -1.69 -10.59
N ARG A 52 -1.35 -2.50 -11.63
CA ARG A 52 -2.68 -2.68 -12.25
C ARG A 52 -3.63 -3.49 -11.37
N ASN A 53 -3.08 -4.19 -10.38
CA ASN A 53 -3.73 -5.10 -9.44
C ASN A 53 -3.93 -4.48 -8.04
N VAL A 54 -3.87 -3.14 -7.91
CA VAL A 54 -3.90 -2.43 -6.63
C VAL A 54 -5.14 -1.56 -6.53
N ARG A 55 -5.85 -1.67 -5.40
CA ARG A 55 -6.97 -0.79 -5.05
C ARG A 55 -6.74 -0.16 -3.69
N LYS A 56 -6.95 1.15 -3.59
CA LYS A 56 -6.99 1.86 -2.31
C LYS A 56 -8.40 1.85 -1.73
N VAL A 57 -8.50 1.68 -0.43
CA VAL A 57 -9.71 1.89 0.37
C VAL A 57 -9.39 2.95 1.41
N ILE A 58 -10.26 3.95 1.48
CA ILE A 58 -10.19 5.10 2.40
C ILE A 58 -11.26 4.92 3.46
#